data_AF-A0A940P595-F1
#
_entry.id   AF-A0A940P595-F1
#
_cell.length_a   1.000
_cell.length_b   1.000
_cell.length_c   1.000
_cell.angle_alpha   90.00
_cell.angle_beta   90.00
_cell.angle_gamma   90.00
#
_symmetry.space_group_name_H-M   'P 1'
#
loop_
_entity.id
_entity.type
_entity.pdbx_description
1 polymer ?
#
loop_
_entity_poly.entity_id
_entity_poly.type
_entity_poly.pdbx_seq_one_letter_code
_entity_poly.pdbx_strand_id
1 'polypeptide(L)'
;MNTINVTEKTTLGELLAILDLAEKSGKTPTPRELFETAGDPIAETNDCTLFSNGFAIYQNITGRTVVWLPYCKSFTFYFNKLRDSEKDTFKETYELPDGFLAAQPWILAVTLIGDHRIEANSMNRTGSRKDTTDYDSADNGDKDGDMELAVADPFRRAFNWYDGRMGENPQDAVERRETREEMLADMTEKQREVFIMYYRDCMTQDEIASFFGVDQTTIRDHLRGALKKSKKFLL
;
A
#
# COMPACT_ATOMS: atom_id res chain seq x y z
N MET A 1 -33.30 -12.63 11.24
CA MET A 1 -32.00 -11.93 11.25
C MET A 1 -32.18 -10.70 10.39
N ASN A 2 -32.01 -9.50 10.95
CA ASN A 2 -32.04 -8.28 10.13
C ASN A 2 -30.84 -8.33 9.20
N THR A 3 -31.07 -8.39 7.90
CA THR A 3 -30.04 -8.22 6.88
C THR A 3 -29.51 -6.80 6.99
N ILE A 4 -28.33 -6.65 7.60
CA ILE A 4 -27.62 -5.38 7.69
C ILE A 4 -27.11 -5.06 6.28
N ASN A 5 -27.71 -4.06 5.62
CA ASN A 5 -27.33 -3.66 4.28
C ASN A 5 -26.33 -2.49 4.36
N VAL A 6 -25.03 -2.81 4.37
CA VAL A 6 -23.95 -1.81 4.36
C VAL A 6 -23.56 -1.55 2.91
N THR A 7 -23.53 -0.26 2.55
CA THR A 7 -23.15 0.18 1.21
C THR A 7 -21.94 1.09 1.28
N GLU A 8 -21.43 1.47 0.11
CA GLU A 8 -20.33 2.44 -0.02
C GLU A 8 -20.67 3.83 0.50
N LYS A 9 -21.97 4.15 0.63
CA LYS A 9 -22.45 5.44 1.11
C LYS A 9 -22.74 5.45 2.61
N THR A 10 -22.74 4.28 3.25
CA THR A 10 -22.97 4.18 4.70
C THR A 10 -21.84 4.91 5.43
N THR A 11 -22.19 5.84 6.30
CA THR A 11 -21.18 6.59 7.05
C THR A 11 -20.57 5.73 8.15
N LEU A 12 -19.35 6.06 8.60
CA LEU A 12 -18.73 5.36 9.73
C LEU A 12 -19.60 5.48 10.99
N GLY A 13 -20.21 6.64 11.24
CA GLY A 13 -21.06 6.88 12.40
C GLY A 13 -22.33 6.01 12.40
N GLU A 14 -23.02 5.91 11.27
CA GLU A 14 -24.16 5.01 11.10
C GLU A 14 -23.74 3.55 11.29
N LEU A 15 -22.60 3.16 10.72
CA LEU A 15 -22.11 1.80 10.81
C LEU A 15 -21.80 1.40 12.27
N LEU A 16 -21.16 2.29 13.03
CA LEU A 16 -20.87 2.07 14.44
C LEU A 16 -22.15 1.95 15.29
N ALA A 17 -23.19 2.71 14.96
CA ALA A 17 -24.49 2.61 15.64
C ALA A 17 -25.23 1.31 15.27
N ILE A 18 -25.12 0.85 14.03
CA ILE A 18 -25.74 -0.41 13.56
C ILE A 18 -25.08 -1.62 14.23
N LEU A 19 -23.76 -1.61 14.34
CA LEU A 19 -23.01 -2.76 14.84
C LEU A 19 -23.03 -2.91 16.37
N ASP A 20 -23.39 -1.85 17.10
CA ASP A 20 -23.47 -1.82 18.58
C ASP A 20 -22.28 -2.54 19.24
N LEU A 21 -21.08 -2.15 18.82
CA LEU A 21 -19.85 -2.86 19.16
C LEU A 21 -19.47 -2.66 20.63
N ALA A 22 -19.16 -3.75 21.31
CA ALA A 22 -18.51 -3.71 22.61
C ALA A 22 -17.07 -3.15 22.52
N GLU A 23 -16.45 -2.89 23.67
CA GLU A 23 -15.02 -2.54 23.72
C GLU A 23 -14.17 -3.64 23.05
N LYS A 24 -13.04 -3.21 22.46
CA LYS A 24 -12.14 -4.12 21.77
C LYS A 24 -11.60 -5.17 22.75
N SER A 25 -12.07 -6.41 22.63
CA SER A 25 -11.56 -7.52 23.43
C SER A 25 -10.27 -8.07 22.82
N GLY A 26 -9.17 -7.98 23.56
CA GLY A 26 -7.93 -8.68 23.23
C GLY A 26 -7.12 -8.13 22.05
N LYS A 27 -6.22 -8.97 21.53
CA LYS A 27 -5.33 -8.63 20.41
C LYS A 27 -6.11 -8.47 19.11
N THR A 28 -5.58 -7.67 18.19
CA THR A 28 -6.16 -7.55 16.85
C THR A 28 -6.01 -8.89 16.13
N PRO A 29 -7.10 -9.49 15.62
CA PRO A 29 -7.04 -10.77 14.92
C PRO A 29 -6.34 -10.64 13.57
N THR A 30 -5.82 -11.75 13.08
CA THR A 30 -5.28 -11.86 11.72
C THR A 30 -6.42 -11.94 10.69
N PRO A 31 -6.17 -11.62 9.40
CA PRO A 31 -7.15 -11.81 8.34
C PRO A 31 -7.74 -13.23 8.31
N ARG A 32 -6.88 -14.25 8.46
CA ARG A 32 -7.30 -15.66 8.47
C ARG A 32 -8.24 -15.95 9.64
N GLU A 33 -7.87 -15.51 10.85
CA GLU A 33 -8.74 -15.67 12.03
C GLU A 33 -10.10 -14.98 11.84
N LEU A 34 -10.17 -13.85 11.14
CA LEU A 34 -11.45 -13.20 10.84
C LEU A 34 -12.34 -14.06 9.93
N PHE A 35 -11.81 -14.61 8.84
CA PHE A 35 -12.59 -15.49 7.97
C PHE A 35 -13.03 -16.79 8.69
N GLU A 36 -12.21 -17.30 9.62
CA GLU A 36 -12.53 -18.52 10.38
C GLU A 36 -13.54 -18.28 11.52
N THR A 37 -13.52 -17.10 12.16
CA THR A 37 -14.26 -16.85 13.42
C THR A 37 -15.35 -15.78 13.33
N ALA A 38 -15.25 -14.83 12.41
CA ALA A 38 -16.19 -13.71 12.29
C ALA A 38 -17.37 -14.00 11.34
N GLY A 39 -17.30 -15.11 10.61
CA GLY A 39 -18.28 -15.50 9.60
C GLY A 39 -18.14 -14.70 8.30
N ASP A 40 -19.20 -14.74 7.48
CA ASP A 40 -19.20 -14.06 6.19
C ASP A 40 -19.10 -12.52 6.34
N PRO A 41 -18.33 -11.85 5.47
CA PRO A 41 -18.29 -10.39 5.42
C PRO A 41 -19.68 -9.78 5.21
N ILE A 42 -19.93 -8.65 5.88
CA ILE A 42 -21.16 -7.88 5.75
C ILE A 42 -21.07 -6.78 4.68
N ALA A 43 -19.86 -6.46 4.22
CA ALA A 43 -19.60 -5.60 3.06
C ALA A 43 -18.22 -5.87 2.45
N GLU A 44 -18.15 -5.85 1.13
CA GLU A 44 -16.89 -5.95 0.37
C GLU A 44 -16.91 -4.95 -0.80
N THR A 45 -15.96 -4.00 -0.82
CA THR A 45 -15.88 -2.93 -1.82
C THR A 45 -14.57 -2.15 -1.66
N ASN A 46 -13.99 -1.64 -2.76
CA ASN A 46 -12.80 -0.79 -2.79
C ASN A 46 -11.67 -1.29 -1.86
N ASP A 47 -11.30 -2.56 -2.04
CA ASP A 47 -10.25 -3.26 -1.30
C ASP A 47 -10.47 -3.33 0.24
N CYS A 48 -11.70 -3.07 0.68
CA CYS A 48 -12.14 -3.20 2.06
C CYS A 48 -13.09 -4.40 2.22
N THR A 49 -12.84 -5.21 3.23
CA THR A 49 -13.72 -6.32 3.67
C THR A 49 -14.14 -6.06 5.10
N LEU A 50 -15.43 -5.94 5.36
CA LEU A 50 -15.99 -5.60 6.66
C LEU A 50 -16.70 -6.79 7.30
N PHE A 51 -16.44 -7.02 8.59
CA PHE A 51 -17.07 -8.07 9.38
C PHE A 51 -18.05 -7.51 10.41
N SER A 52 -19.07 -8.31 10.73
CA SER A 52 -20.11 -7.97 11.72
C SER A 52 -19.56 -7.71 13.12
N ASN A 53 -18.39 -8.29 13.44
CA ASN A 53 -17.74 -8.10 14.72
C ASN A 53 -17.04 -6.75 14.86
N GLY A 54 -17.02 -5.88 13.83
CA GLY A 54 -16.44 -4.54 13.89
C GLY A 54 -15.00 -4.41 13.37
N PHE A 55 -14.40 -5.51 12.93
CA PHE A 55 -13.12 -5.49 12.23
C PHE A 55 -13.32 -5.28 10.73
N ALA A 56 -12.41 -4.54 10.11
CA ALA A 56 -12.30 -4.43 8.67
C ALA A 56 -10.88 -4.78 8.22
N ILE A 57 -10.78 -5.51 7.12
CA ILE A 57 -9.53 -5.75 6.39
C ILE A 57 -9.45 -4.68 5.31
N TYR A 58 -8.28 -4.08 5.16
CA TYR A 58 -7.94 -3.21 4.04
C TYR A 58 -6.69 -3.74 3.35
N GLN A 59 -6.70 -3.73 2.03
CA GLN A 59 -5.57 -4.13 1.19
C GLN A 59 -5.26 -3.05 0.16
N ASN A 60 -3.98 -2.83 -0.11
CA ASN A 60 -3.53 -2.04 -1.25
C ASN A 60 -2.39 -2.78 -1.97
N ILE A 61 -1.82 -2.19 -3.01
CA ILE A 61 -0.73 -2.80 -3.81
C ILE A 61 0.54 -3.11 -3.01
N THR A 62 0.70 -2.53 -1.82
CA THR A 62 1.91 -2.66 -0.98
C THR A 62 1.73 -3.58 0.23
N GLY A 63 0.49 -3.92 0.60
CA GLY A 63 0.25 -4.78 1.75
C GLY A 63 -1.21 -4.85 2.17
N ARG A 64 -1.45 -5.50 3.31
CA ARG A 64 -2.76 -5.72 3.90
C ARG A 64 -2.72 -5.47 5.41
N THR A 65 -3.80 -4.93 5.97
CA THR A 65 -3.91 -4.65 7.40
C THR A 65 -5.32 -4.89 7.92
N VAL A 66 -5.43 -5.07 9.23
CA VAL A 66 -6.71 -5.20 9.95
C VAL A 66 -6.90 -3.97 10.82
N VAL A 67 -8.06 -3.33 10.70
CA VAL A 67 -8.45 -2.16 11.50
C VAL A 67 -9.70 -2.46 12.31
N TRP A 68 -9.80 -1.79 13.46
CA TRP A 68 -10.97 -1.83 14.32
C TRP A 68 -11.78 -0.55 14.08
N LEU A 69 -13.03 -0.67 13.64
CA LEU A 69 -13.82 0.48 13.20
C LEU A 69 -13.93 1.61 14.24
N PRO A 70 -14.14 1.33 15.55
CA PRO A 70 -14.14 2.38 16.57
C PRO A 70 -12.84 3.19 16.67
N TYR A 71 -11.70 2.65 16.21
CA TYR A 71 -10.43 3.39 16.15
C TYR A 71 -10.31 4.26 14.90
N CYS A 72 -11.29 4.19 13.99
CA CYS A 72 -11.27 4.92 12.73
C CYS A 72 -11.94 6.29 12.77
N LYS A 73 -12.26 6.80 13.98
CA LYS A 73 -13.01 8.04 14.16
C LYS A 73 -12.16 9.31 14.15
N SER A 74 -10.85 9.18 14.36
CA SER A 74 -9.91 10.29 14.40
C SER A 74 -8.66 9.94 13.62
N PHE A 75 -8.02 10.97 13.07
CA PHE A 75 -6.74 10.87 12.39
C PHE A 75 -5.99 12.17 12.53
N THR A 76 -4.68 12.06 12.73
CA THR A 76 -3.77 13.20 12.82
C THR A 76 -2.78 13.09 11.68
N PHE A 77 -2.79 14.08 10.79
CA PHE A 77 -1.74 14.25 9.81
C PHE A 77 -0.48 14.73 10.50
N TYR A 78 0.64 14.09 10.17
CA TYR A 78 1.97 14.51 10.57
C TYR A 78 2.69 15.03 9.34
N PHE A 79 3.14 16.28 9.41
CA PHE A 79 3.88 16.96 8.36
C PHE A 79 5.37 16.99 8.70
N ASN A 80 6.15 17.42 7.73
CA ASN A 80 7.60 17.54 7.88
C ASN A 80 7.95 18.51 9.01
N LYS A 81 9.09 18.22 9.65
CA LYS A 81 9.64 19.11 10.68
C LYS A 81 9.84 20.50 10.09
N LEU A 82 9.26 21.50 10.72
CA LEU A 82 9.32 22.88 10.28
C LEU A 82 10.66 23.50 10.68
N ARG A 83 11.18 24.41 9.84
CA ARG A 83 12.27 25.30 10.26
C ARG A 83 11.73 26.27 11.31
N ASP A 84 12.61 26.80 12.16
CA ASP A 84 12.18 27.70 13.23
C ASP A 84 11.43 28.94 12.70
N SER A 85 11.79 29.43 11.51
CA SER A 85 11.09 30.53 10.83
C SER A 85 9.68 30.20 10.33
N GLU A 86 9.31 28.92 10.25
CA GLU A 86 8.02 28.45 9.70
C GLU A 86 7.00 28.11 10.79
N LYS A 87 7.45 27.94 12.04
CA LYS A 87 6.62 27.53 13.19
C LYS A 87 5.59 28.58 13.64
N ASP A 88 5.80 29.84 13.28
CA ASP A 88 4.87 30.93 13.61
C ASP A 88 3.60 30.89 12.73
N THR A 89 3.65 30.22 11.58
CA THR A 89 2.54 30.17 10.60
C THR A 89 2.03 28.76 10.33
N PHE A 90 2.90 27.76 10.35
CA PHE A 90 2.55 26.38 10.03
C PHE A 90 2.61 25.48 11.27
N LYS A 91 1.91 24.35 11.19
CA LYS A 91 1.92 23.30 12.23
C LYS A 91 2.46 22.01 11.64
N GLU A 92 3.26 21.29 12.42
CA GLU A 92 3.78 19.96 12.07
C GLU A 92 2.72 18.87 12.19
N THR A 93 1.57 19.18 12.78
CA THR A 93 0.44 18.27 12.89
C THR A 93 -0.88 18.95 12.58
N TYR A 94 -1.81 18.19 12.02
CA TYR A 94 -3.18 18.59 11.85
C TYR A 94 -4.10 17.43 12.22
N GLU A 95 -4.74 17.57 13.37
CA GLU A 95 -5.80 16.67 13.81
C GLU A 95 -7.09 17.02 13.07
N LEU A 96 -7.74 16.00 12.49
CA LEU A 96 -9.03 16.19 11.86
C LEU A 96 -10.07 16.63 12.90
N PRO A 97 -11.02 17.52 12.54
CA PRO A 97 -12.07 17.92 13.46
C PRO A 97 -12.86 16.73 14.01
N ASP A 98 -13.24 16.81 15.28
CA ASP A 98 -14.04 15.78 15.94
C ASP A 98 -15.30 15.46 15.14
N GLY A 99 -15.56 14.17 14.93
CA GLY A 99 -16.72 13.69 14.19
C GLY A 99 -16.61 13.80 12.67
N PHE A 100 -15.55 14.41 12.11
CA PHE A 100 -15.37 14.52 10.66
C PHE A 100 -15.40 13.14 9.98
N LEU A 101 -14.56 12.20 10.44
CA LEU A 101 -14.51 10.85 9.87
C LEU A 101 -15.78 10.04 10.15
N ALA A 102 -16.48 10.31 11.26
CA ALA A 102 -17.75 9.66 11.56
C ALA A 102 -18.84 10.04 10.54
N ALA A 103 -18.78 11.25 9.98
CA ALA A 103 -19.71 11.71 8.93
C ALA A 103 -19.29 11.28 7.52
N GLN A 104 -18.08 10.73 7.33
CA GLN A 104 -17.61 10.24 6.04
C GLN A 104 -18.08 8.79 5.78
N PRO A 105 -18.13 8.37 4.50
CA PRO A 105 -18.24 6.95 4.15
C PRO A 105 -17.24 6.09 4.91
N TRP A 106 -17.67 4.94 5.43
CA TRP A 106 -16.83 4.07 6.24
C TRP A 106 -15.55 3.62 5.50
N ILE A 107 -15.66 3.42 4.18
CA ILE A 107 -14.53 3.07 3.31
C ILE A 107 -13.43 4.12 3.41
N LEU A 108 -13.76 5.42 3.35
CA LEU A 108 -12.77 6.50 3.41
C LEU A 108 -11.97 6.44 4.71
N ALA A 109 -12.66 6.23 5.85
CA ALA A 109 -12.00 6.12 7.14
C ALA A 109 -11.11 4.88 7.25
N VAL A 110 -11.57 3.74 6.72
CA VAL A 110 -10.81 2.48 6.70
C VAL A 110 -9.58 2.59 5.78
N THR A 111 -9.74 3.14 4.58
CA THR A 111 -8.64 3.36 3.63
C THR A 111 -7.58 4.30 4.21
N LEU A 112 -7.98 5.46 4.75
CA LEU A 112 -7.04 6.46 5.31
C LEU A 112 -6.15 5.85 6.40
N ILE A 113 -6.76 5.10 7.32
CA ILE A 113 -6.05 4.49 8.44
C ILE A 113 -5.32 3.21 8.02
N GLY A 114 -5.90 2.48 7.08
CA GLY A 114 -5.32 1.30 6.48
C GLY A 114 -4.01 1.62 5.77
N ASP A 115 -4.01 2.62 4.89
CA ASP A 115 -2.81 3.11 4.20
C ASP A 115 -1.74 3.55 5.19
N HIS A 116 -2.11 4.36 6.19
CA HIS A 116 -1.17 4.82 7.21
C HIS A 116 -0.54 3.66 8.00
N ARG A 117 -1.33 2.63 8.33
CA ARG A 117 -0.80 1.43 9.01
C ARG A 117 0.09 0.58 8.12
N ILE A 118 -0.27 0.40 6.85
CA ILE A 118 0.55 -0.34 5.89
C ILE A 118 1.89 0.37 5.69
N GLU A 119 1.87 1.70 5.57
CA GLU A 119 3.09 2.51 5.49
C GLU A 119 3.94 2.36 6.76
N ALA A 120 3.35 2.50 7.95
CA ALA A 120 4.07 2.32 9.21
C ALA A 120 4.67 0.90 9.35
N ASN A 121 3.93 -0.14 8.98
CA ASN A 121 4.41 -1.52 9.00
C ASN A 121 5.56 -1.74 8.01
N SER A 122 5.45 -1.18 6.81
CA SER A 122 6.51 -1.22 5.80
C SER A 122 7.78 -0.53 6.28
N MET A 123 7.66 0.65 6.93
CA MET A 123 8.80 1.36 7.49
C MET A 123 9.47 0.57 8.63
N ASN A 124 8.68 -0.03 9.51
CA ASN A 124 9.19 -0.86 10.61
C ASN A 124 9.85 -2.16 10.13
N ARG A 125 9.42 -2.72 8.99
CA ARG A 125 10.07 -3.88 8.34
C ARG A 125 11.48 -3.55 7.80
N THR A 126 11.77 -2.27 7.58
CA THR A 126 13.06 -1.81 7.05
C THR A 126 14.12 -1.61 8.15
N GLY A 127 13.71 -1.58 9.43
CA GLY A 127 14.56 -1.23 10.58
C GLY A 127 15.11 -2.39 11.43
N SER A 128 14.75 -3.66 11.17
CA SER A 128 15.26 -4.79 11.96
C SER A 128 16.08 -5.77 11.11
N ARG A 129 17.39 -5.56 11.06
CA ARG A 129 18.39 -6.57 10.70
C ARG A 129 19.17 -6.97 11.95
N LYS A 130 18.56 -7.88 12.72
CA LYS A 130 19.17 -8.92 13.57
C LYS A 130 18.05 -9.42 14.48
N ASP A 131 17.64 -10.67 14.29
CA ASP A 131 16.78 -11.42 15.22
C ASP A 131 15.25 -11.28 15.09
N THR A 132 14.73 -11.02 13.89
CA THR A 132 13.30 -11.28 13.62
C THR A 132 13.12 -12.70 13.10
N THR A 133 12.40 -13.49 13.90
CA THR A 133 11.81 -14.77 13.48
C THR A 133 10.94 -14.53 12.26
N ASP A 134 11.22 -15.29 11.22
CA ASP A 134 10.43 -15.32 10.00
C ASP A 134 9.08 -15.98 10.30
N TYR A 135 8.05 -15.16 10.54
CA TYR A 135 6.67 -15.65 10.67
C TYR A 135 6.10 -16.12 9.33
N ASP A 136 6.84 -15.99 8.22
CA ASP A 136 6.48 -16.58 6.92
C ASP A 136 6.86 -18.09 6.87
N SER A 137 7.54 -18.64 7.89
CA SER A 137 7.86 -20.08 7.98
C SER A 137 6.78 -20.94 8.65
N ALA A 138 5.66 -20.35 9.09
CA ALA A 138 4.60 -21.06 9.81
C ALA A 138 3.36 -21.41 8.97
N ASP A 139 3.22 -20.88 7.74
CA ASP A 139 2.08 -21.18 6.87
C ASP A 139 2.53 -22.02 5.66
N ASN A 140 2.36 -23.33 5.79
CA ASN A 140 2.61 -24.31 4.72
C ASN A 140 1.60 -24.13 3.56
N GLY A 141 1.84 -23.15 2.68
CA GLY A 141 1.05 -22.90 1.45
C GLY A 141 0.18 -21.66 1.62
N ASP A 142 0.45 -20.57 0.92
CA ASP A 142 0.27 -20.46 -0.53
C ASP A 142 1.49 -19.82 -1.18
N LYS A 143 1.92 -20.35 -2.33
CA LYS A 143 2.97 -19.75 -3.16
C LYS A 143 2.30 -19.22 -4.41
N ASP A 144 1.67 -18.08 -4.29
CA ASP A 144 1.49 -17.11 -5.37
C ASP A 144 2.89 -16.58 -5.75
N GLY A 145 3.63 -17.44 -6.47
CA GLY A 145 5.03 -17.27 -6.84
C GLY A 145 5.30 -16.04 -7.72
N ASP A 146 4.25 -15.42 -8.24
CA ASP A 146 4.23 -14.16 -8.95
C ASP A 146 4.33 -12.93 -8.01
N MET A 147 3.79 -13.00 -6.79
CA MET A 147 3.92 -11.91 -5.80
C MET A 147 5.28 -11.94 -5.09
N GLU A 148 5.84 -13.11 -4.79
CA GLU A 148 7.21 -13.22 -4.25
C GLU A 148 8.28 -12.78 -5.25
N LEU A 149 8.13 -13.10 -6.55
CA LEU A 149 9.04 -12.62 -7.60
C LEU A 149 8.93 -11.10 -7.80
N ALA A 150 7.72 -10.55 -7.70
CA ALA A 150 7.43 -9.12 -7.74
C ALA A 150 8.06 -8.34 -6.56
N VAL A 151 8.01 -8.89 -5.35
CA VAL A 151 8.59 -8.30 -4.13
C VAL A 151 10.11 -8.50 -4.06
N ALA A 152 10.63 -9.56 -4.68
CA ALA A 152 12.05 -9.85 -4.79
C ALA A 152 12.77 -9.09 -5.92
N ASP A 153 12.04 -8.43 -6.82
CA ASP A 153 12.67 -7.75 -7.96
C ASP A 153 13.46 -6.50 -7.50
N PRO A 154 14.81 -6.51 -7.62
CA PRO A 154 15.66 -5.44 -7.10
C PRO A 154 15.39 -4.10 -7.78
N PHE A 155 14.80 -4.06 -8.97
CA PHE A 155 14.49 -2.82 -9.67
C PHE A 155 13.24 -2.13 -9.11
N ARG A 156 12.25 -2.89 -8.63
CA ARG A 156 11.08 -2.33 -7.91
C ARG A 156 11.46 -1.73 -6.57
N ARG A 157 12.47 -2.31 -5.91
CA ARG A 157 12.99 -1.82 -4.62
C ARG A 157 13.97 -0.66 -4.77
N ALA A 158 14.84 -0.71 -5.77
CA ALA A 158 15.90 0.27 -5.94
C ALA A 158 15.44 1.58 -6.59
N PHE A 159 14.39 1.53 -7.42
CA PHE A 159 13.84 2.72 -8.07
C PHE A 159 12.43 3.00 -7.53
N ASN A 160 12.32 4.03 -6.68
CA ASN A 160 11.02 4.61 -6.36
C ASN A 160 10.50 5.30 -7.62
N TRP A 161 9.31 4.92 -8.10
CA TRP A 161 8.68 5.50 -9.30
C TRP A 161 7.89 6.78 -9.00
N TYR A 162 7.76 7.15 -7.73
CA TYR A 162 7.07 8.36 -7.26
C TYR A 162 8.08 9.45 -6.88
N ASP A 163 7.64 10.71 -6.88
CA ASP A 163 8.47 11.90 -6.63
C ASP A 163 8.76 12.16 -5.14
N GLY A 164 9.18 11.09 -4.46
CA GLY A 164 9.50 11.10 -3.03
C GLY A 164 8.27 11.01 -2.13
N ARG A 165 8.49 10.67 -0.86
CA ARG A 165 7.46 10.70 0.19
C ARG A 165 7.60 12.00 0.99
N MET A 166 6.50 12.48 1.56
CA MET A 166 6.57 13.55 2.54
C MET A 166 7.49 13.13 3.70
N GLY A 167 8.53 13.91 3.97
CA GLY A 167 9.48 13.68 5.07
C GLY A 167 10.77 13.00 4.63
N GLU A 168 10.88 12.63 3.36
CA GLU A 168 12.14 12.19 2.77
C GLU A 168 13.17 13.32 2.75
N ASN A 169 14.44 12.97 2.95
CA ASN A 169 15.55 13.89 2.76
C ASN A 169 15.47 14.46 1.33
N PRO A 170 15.41 15.80 1.16
CA PRO A 170 15.31 16.42 -0.16
C PRO A 170 16.46 16.01 -1.09
N GLN A 171 17.65 15.79 -0.54
CA GLN A 171 18.81 15.33 -1.30
C GLN A 171 18.58 13.92 -1.85
N ASP A 172 18.16 12.98 -1.00
CA ASP A 172 17.90 11.59 -1.40
C ASP A 172 16.77 11.51 -2.45
N ALA A 173 15.74 12.36 -2.31
CA ALA A 173 14.65 12.48 -3.30
C ALA A 173 15.16 12.96 -4.67
N VAL A 174 16.04 13.97 -4.67
CA VAL A 174 16.65 14.52 -5.89
C VAL A 174 17.62 13.52 -6.50
N GLU A 175 18.54 12.95 -5.72
CA GLU A 175 19.52 11.95 -6.17
C GLU A 175 18.82 10.74 -6.80
N ARG A 176 17.73 10.27 -6.19
CA ARG A 176 16.97 9.15 -6.76
C ARG A 176 16.22 9.52 -8.03
N ARG A 177 15.65 10.73 -8.11
CA ARG A 177 15.00 11.24 -9.33
C ARG A 177 16.02 11.35 -10.46
N GLU A 178 17.16 11.98 -10.20
CA GLU A 178 18.25 12.15 -11.16
C GLU A 178 18.80 10.78 -11.61
N THR A 179 19.06 9.87 -10.67
CA THR A 179 19.53 8.50 -10.99
C THR A 179 18.50 7.74 -11.86
N ARG A 180 17.21 7.91 -11.58
CA ARG A 180 16.12 7.31 -12.38
C ARG A 180 16.05 7.93 -13.78
N GLU A 181 16.18 9.25 -13.89
CA GLU A 181 16.16 9.97 -15.17
C GLU A 181 17.36 9.60 -16.04
N GLU A 182 18.56 9.55 -15.46
CA GLU A 182 19.79 9.11 -16.15
C GLU A 182 19.69 7.66 -16.62
N MET A 183 19.18 6.77 -15.76
CA MET A 183 18.93 5.38 -16.11
C MET A 183 17.97 5.26 -17.31
N LEU A 184 16.84 5.96 -17.28
CA LEU A 184 15.86 5.93 -18.37
C LEU A 184 16.42 6.60 -19.63
N ALA A 185 17.28 7.61 -19.50
CA ALA A 185 17.96 8.26 -20.61
C ALA A 185 18.95 7.34 -21.34
N ASP A 186 19.64 6.42 -20.64
CA ASP A 186 20.54 5.44 -21.27
C ASP A 186 19.76 4.40 -22.11
N MET A 187 18.45 4.21 -21.85
CA MET A 187 17.59 3.27 -22.60
C MET A 187 17.12 3.84 -23.94
N THR A 188 16.92 2.96 -24.93
CA THR A 188 16.17 3.36 -26.14
C THR A 188 14.70 3.57 -25.81
N GLU A 189 13.97 4.31 -26.63
CA GLU A 189 12.54 4.59 -26.43
C GLU A 189 11.73 3.31 -26.17
N LYS A 190 11.89 2.28 -27.01
CA LYS A 190 11.19 1.01 -26.84
C LYS A 190 11.63 0.20 -25.63
N GLN A 191 12.91 0.26 -25.26
CA GLN A 191 13.40 -0.34 -24.02
C GLN A 191 12.78 0.35 -22.80
N ARG A 192 12.76 1.68 -22.80
CA ARG A 192 12.19 2.51 -21.72
C ARG A 192 10.71 2.25 -21.55
N GLU A 193 9.96 2.26 -22.64
CA GLU A 193 8.51 2.08 -22.66
C GLU A 193 8.12 0.71 -22.07
N VAL A 194 8.74 -0.36 -22.57
CA VAL A 194 8.54 -1.73 -22.06
C VAL A 194 8.99 -1.87 -20.60
N PHE A 195 10.11 -1.23 -20.22
CA PHE A 195 10.62 -1.25 -18.85
C PHE A 195 9.64 -0.57 -17.87
N ILE A 196 9.05 0.56 -18.23
CA ILE A 196 8.04 1.25 -17.43
C ILE A 196 6.77 0.39 -17.30
N MET A 197 6.25 -0.14 -18.41
CA MET A 197 5.03 -0.97 -18.38
C MET A 197 5.19 -2.20 -17.47
N TYR A 198 6.37 -2.83 -17.48
CA TYR A 198 6.65 -4.00 -16.67
C TYR A 198 6.92 -3.66 -15.18
N TYR A 199 7.74 -2.64 -14.93
CA TYR A 199 8.23 -2.33 -13.57
C TYR A 199 7.40 -1.32 -12.80
N ARG A 200 6.82 -0.33 -13.48
CA ARG A 200 5.94 0.68 -12.89
C ARG A 200 4.48 0.24 -12.95
N ASP A 201 4.02 -0.19 -14.11
CA ASP A 201 2.60 -0.49 -14.36
C ASP A 201 2.23 -1.95 -14.07
N CYS A 202 3.22 -2.76 -13.67
CA CYS A 202 3.05 -4.17 -13.30
C CYS A 202 2.42 -5.06 -14.38
N MET A 203 2.50 -4.67 -15.66
CA MET A 203 2.02 -5.49 -16.76
C MET A 203 2.92 -6.72 -16.99
N THR A 204 2.32 -7.83 -17.38
CA THR A 204 3.02 -9.04 -17.81
C THR A 204 3.63 -8.85 -19.21
N GLN A 205 4.64 -9.67 -19.57
CA GLN A 205 5.24 -9.60 -20.91
C GLN A 205 4.22 -9.90 -22.02
N ASP A 206 3.21 -10.73 -21.74
CA ASP A 206 2.15 -11.10 -22.69
C ASP A 206 1.15 -9.96 -22.89
N GLU A 207 0.78 -9.25 -21.83
CA GLU A 207 -0.06 -8.05 -21.93
C GLU A 207 0.64 -6.94 -22.69
N ILE A 208 1.94 -6.74 -22.43
CA ILE A 208 2.77 -5.76 -23.15
C ILE A 208 2.92 -6.16 -24.63
N ALA A 209 3.13 -7.44 -24.91
CA ALA A 209 3.23 -7.95 -26.27
C ALA A 209 1.91 -7.73 -27.04
N SER A 210 0.79 -8.02 -26.38
CA SER A 210 -0.56 -7.77 -26.91
C SER A 210 -0.80 -6.28 -27.15
N PHE A 211 -0.36 -5.41 -26.24
CA PHE A 211 -0.46 -3.96 -26.37
C PHE A 211 0.30 -3.42 -27.60
N PHE A 212 1.50 -3.95 -27.87
CA PHE A 212 2.29 -3.54 -29.03
C PHE A 212 1.96 -4.32 -30.31
N GLY A 213 1.14 -5.36 -30.24
CA GLY A 213 0.85 -6.24 -31.38
C GLY A 213 2.09 -7.01 -31.87
N VAL A 214 2.99 -7.36 -30.96
CA VAL A 214 4.25 -8.08 -31.25
C VAL A 214 4.30 -9.39 -30.50
N ASP A 215 5.29 -10.23 -30.84
CA ASP A 215 5.53 -11.47 -30.11
C ASP A 215 6.18 -11.21 -28.73
N GLN A 216 5.81 -12.04 -27.75
CA GLN A 216 6.35 -12.04 -26.38
C GLN A 216 7.89 -11.98 -26.36
N THR A 217 8.56 -12.69 -27.27
CA THR A 217 10.03 -12.73 -27.33
C THR A 217 10.66 -11.38 -27.63
N THR A 218 9.95 -10.51 -28.36
CA THR A 218 10.38 -9.13 -28.64
C THR A 218 10.40 -8.31 -27.36
N ILE A 219 9.37 -8.45 -26.52
CA ILE A 219 9.27 -7.78 -25.22
C ILE A 219 10.38 -8.26 -24.28
N ARG A 220 10.64 -9.58 -24.25
CA ARG A 220 11.73 -10.16 -23.48
C ARG A 220 13.09 -9.57 -23.85
N ASP A 221 13.36 -9.37 -25.14
CA ASP A 221 14.64 -8.85 -25.61
C ASP A 221 14.79 -7.34 -25.33
N HIS A 222 13.69 -6.57 -25.42
CA HIS A 222 13.65 -5.19 -24.95
C HIS A 222 13.93 -5.08 -23.45
N LEU A 223 13.29 -5.93 -22.62
CA LEU A 223 13.53 -5.98 -21.18
C LEU A 223 14.97 -6.36 -20.85
N ARG A 224 15.55 -7.38 -21.51
CA ARG A 224 16.97 -7.75 -21.32
C ARG A 224 17.91 -6.58 -21.63
N GLY A 225 17.65 -5.87 -22.73
CA GLY A 225 18.43 -4.69 -23.11
C GLY A 225 18.33 -3.56 -22.09
N ALA A 226 17.11 -3.28 -21.62
CA ALA A 226 16.85 -2.31 -20.56
C ALA A 226 17.55 -2.69 -19.24
N LEU A 227 17.41 -3.95 -18.81
CA LEU A 227 18.02 -4.48 -17.57
C LEU A 227 19.54 -4.40 -17.58
N LYS A 228 20.19 -4.64 -18.73
CA LYS A 228 21.64 -4.50 -18.85
C LYS A 228 22.10 -3.07 -18.59
N LYS A 229 21.29 -2.08 -18.97
CA LYS A 229 21.59 -0.66 -18.79
C LYS A 229 21.27 -0.21 -17.37
N SER A 230 20.12 -0.59 -16.82
CA SER A 230 19.70 -0.23 -15.47
C SER A 230 20.62 -0.79 -14.37
N LYS A 231 21.22 -1.98 -14.58
CA LYS A 231 22.20 -2.56 -13.63
C LYS A 231 23.40 -1.66 -13.33
N LYS A 232 23.75 -0.71 -14.21
CA LYS A 232 24.85 0.23 -13.96
C LYS A 232 24.53 1.25 -12.87
N PHE A 233 23.24 1.45 -12.59
CA PHE A 233 22.70 2.44 -11.66
C PHE A 233 22.23 1.79 -10.34
N LEU A 234 22.33 0.46 -10.24
CA LEU A 234 22.12 -0.28 -9.00
C LEU A 234 23.47 -0.45 -8.29
N LEU A 235 23.66 0.23 -7.16
CA LEU A 235 24.79 0.02 -6.24
C LEU A 235 24.48 -1.11 -5.26
#